data_AF-A0A852YQY5-F1
#
_entry.id   AF-A0A852YQY5-F1
#
_cell.length_a   1.000
_cell.length_b   1.000
_cell.length_c   1.000
_cell.angle_alpha   90.00
_cell.angle_beta   90.00
_cell.angle_gamma   90.00
#
_symmetry.space_group_name_H-M   'P 1'
#
loop_
_entity.id
_entity.type
_entity.pdbx_description
1 polymer ?
#
loop_
_entity_poly.entity_id
_entity_poly.type
_entity_poly.pdbx_seq_one_letter_code
_entity_poly.pdbx_strand_id
1 'polypeptide(L)'
;MPAESDDRATPRPPRGRGVAAIALIVVVAGIVYGVDQLTKALIVQNLVEGSIQPLLGDLVQLHFVRNPGAAFSLATGMTWIFSIAAVAVVGFVVWYSRRIRSLLWAVVFGLVLAGALGNLTDRLFREPGFARGHVVDFIQVWGFPAIFNVADVGITVGMALFVILVLRGVGLDGSRRAPEPRADSAAASEASAASDDETTRS
;
A
#
# COMPACT_ATOMS: atom_id res chain seq x y z
N MET A 1 45.06 31.54 10.67
CA MET A 1 44.61 30.43 9.81
C MET A 1 43.16 30.14 10.16
N PRO A 2 42.16 30.66 9.43
CA PRO A 2 40.77 30.24 9.64
C PRO A 2 40.52 28.95 8.85
N ALA A 3 39.91 27.96 9.51
CA ALA A 3 39.53 26.69 8.94
C ALA A 3 38.47 26.87 7.83
N GLU A 4 38.74 26.29 6.67
CA GLU A 4 37.77 26.14 5.59
C GLU A 4 36.57 25.31 6.09
N SER A 5 35.39 25.91 6.00
CA SER A 5 34.12 25.20 6.13
C SER A 5 33.93 24.34 4.88
N ASP A 6 34.10 23.02 5.01
CA ASP A 6 33.79 22.01 4.00
C ASP A 6 32.27 22.00 3.72
N ASP A 7 31.84 22.88 2.81
CA ASP A 7 30.48 22.93 2.27
C ASP A 7 30.29 21.75 1.31
N ARG A 8 30.08 20.55 1.88
CA ARG A 8 29.66 19.38 1.12
C ARG A 8 28.23 19.57 0.65
N ALA A 9 28.09 20.28 -0.47
CA ALA A 9 26.85 20.37 -1.22
C ALA A 9 26.34 18.96 -1.55
N THR A 10 25.33 18.51 -0.79
CA THR A 10 24.66 17.24 -1.06
C THR A 10 24.01 17.32 -2.45
N PRO A 11 24.29 16.38 -3.37
CA PRO A 11 23.74 16.45 -4.73
C PRO A 11 22.21 16.39 -4.66
N ARG A 12 21.54 17.47 -5.09
CA ARG A 12 20.07 17.47 -5.22
C ARG A 12 19.66 16.40 -6.24
N PRO A 13 18.73 15.49 -5.91
CA PRO A 13 18.30 14.48 -6.87
C PRO A 13 17.71 15.16 -8.12
N PRO A 14 17.98 14.62 -9.33
CA PRO A 14 17.50 15.20 -10.57
C PRO A 14 15.98 15.29 -10.58
N ARG A 15 15.47 16.46 -10.99
CA ARG A 15 14.02 16.82 -11.00
C ARG A 15 13.13 15.79 -11.71
N GLY A 16 13.66 15.00 -12.64
CA GLY A 16 12.91 13.97 -13.38
C GLY A 16 12.42 12.78 -12.56
N ARG A 17 13.05 12.47 -11.42
CA ARG A 17 12.66 11.29 -10.61
C ARG A 17 11.27 11.41 -9.98
N GLY A 18 10.86 12.61 -9.58
CA GLY A 18 9.52 12.85 -9.04
C GLY A 18 8.43 12.74 -10.11
N VAL A 19 8.69 13.23 -11.32
CA VAL A 19 7.73 13.14 -12.44
C VAL A 19 7.51 11.69 -12.85
N ALA A 20 8.59 10.91 -12.97
CA ALA A 20 8.50 9.48 -13.28
C ALA A 20 7.73 8.70 -12.19
N ALA A 21 7.98 9.00 -10.91
CA ALA A 21 7.25 8.39 -9.80
C ALA A 21 5.75 8.71 -9.85
N ILE A 22 5.37 9.97 -10.08
CA ILE A 22 3.96 10.36 -10.21
C ILE A 22 3.31 9.70 -11.42
N ALA A 23 3.98 9.70 -12.58
CA ALA A 23 3.47 9.04 -13.78
C ALA A 23 3.25 7.53 -13.52
N LEU A 24 4.17 6.88 -12.82
CA LEU A 24 4.04 5.48 -12.45
C LEU A 24 2.87 5.25 -11.48
N ILE A 25 2.66 6.13 -10.48
CA ILE A 25 1.49 6.07 -9.59
C ILE A 25 0.21 6.10 -10.44
N VAL A 26 0.09 7.05 -11.36
CA VAL A 26 -1.12 7.21 -12.20
C VAL A 26 -1.33 6.00 -13.10
N VAL A 27 -0.28 5.48 -13.73
CA VAL A 27 -0.37 4.31 -14.62
C VAL A 27 -0.79 3.06 -13.84
N VAL A 28 -0.11 2.77 -12.73
CA VAL A 28 -0.47 1.61 -11.87
C VAL A 28 -1.88 1.78 -11.34
N ALA A 29 -2.22 2.97 -10.84
CA ALA A 29 -3.54 3.25 -10.31
C ALA A 29 -4.63 3.06 -11.37
N GLY A 30 -4.43 3.65 -12.56
CA GLY A 30 -5.39 3.59 -13.66
C GLY A 30 -5.61 2.17 -14.19
N ILE A 31 -4.54 1.38 -14.32
CA ILE A 31 -4.65 -0.02 -14.77
C ILE A 31 -5.43 -0.85 -13.74
N VAL A 32 -5.00 -0.84 -12.48
CA VAL A 32 -5.63 -1.69 -11.46
C VAL A 32 -7.06 -1.26 -11.16
N TYR A 33 -7.32 0.05 -11.12
CA TYR A 33 -8.68 0.60 -11.03
C TYR A 33 -9.55 0.17 -12.22
N GLY A 34 -9.02 0.27 -13.45
CA GLY A 34 -9.73 -0.14 -14.65
C GLY A 34 -10.09 -1.62 -14.64
N VAL A 35 -9.16 -2.49 -14.22
CA VAL A 35 -9.41 -3.93 -14.08
C VAL A 35 -10.44 -4.20 -12.98
N ASP A 36 -10.37 -3.52 -11.84
CA ASP A 36 -11.36 -3.65 -10.76
C ASP A 36 -12.77 -3.29 -11.24
N GLN A 37 -12.94 -2.12 -11.86
CA GLN A 37 -14.26 -1.69 -12.30
C GLN A 37 -14.80 -2.54 -13.44
N LEU A 38 -13.95 -2.97 -14.38
CA LEU A 38 -14.33 -3.88 -15.45
C LEU A 38 -14.79 -5.22 -14.90
N THR A 39 -14.02 -5.84 -14.01
CA THR A 39 -14.37 -7.15 -13.43
C THR A 39 -15.66 -7.06 -12.61
N LYS A 40 -15.83 -6.02 -11.79
CA LYS A 40 -17.09 -5.79 -11.06
C LYS A 40 -18.28 -5.58 -12.00
N ALA A 41 -18.10 -4.86 -13.10
CA ALA A 41 -19.16 -4.69 -14.10
C ALA A 41 -19.55 -6.02 -14.74
N LEU A 42 -18.57 -6.86 -15.11
CA LEU A 42 -18.83 -8.19 -15.65
C LEU A 42 -19.59 -9.08 -14.65
N ILE A 43 -19.20 -9.06 -13.38
CA ILE A 43 -19.89 -9.83 -12.34
C ILE A 43 -21.35 -9.39 -12.19
N VAL A 44 -21.60 -8.09 -12.05
CA VAL A 44 -22.96 -7.56 -11.88
C VAL A 44 -23.84 -7.82 -13.09
N GLN A 45 -23.28 -7.86 -14.31
CA GLN A 45 -24.03 -8.10 -15.54
C GLN A 45 -24.32 -9.58 -15.81
N ASN A 46 -23.45 -10.49 -15.35
CA ASN A 46 -23.50 -11.90 -15.76
C ASN A 46 -23.89 -12.86 -14.63
N LEU A 47 -23.83 -12.44 -13.37
CA LEU A 47 -24.15 -13.28 -12.22
C LEU A 47 -25.36 -12.75 -11.43
N VAL A 48 -26.13 -13.68 -10.89
CA VAL A 48 -27.16 -13.38 -9.90
C VAL A 48 -26.49 -13.21 -8.53
N GLU A 49 -26.90 -12.22 -7.76
CA GLU A 49 -26.37 -12.03 -6.41
C GLU A 49 -26.58 -13.28 -5.54
N GLY A 50 -25.56 -13.69 -4.81
CA GLY A 50 -25.52 -14.94 -4.02
C GLY A 50 -25.23 -16.20 -4.82
N SER A 51 -25.10 -16.12 -6.16
CA SER A 51 -24.70 -17.27 -6.97
C SER A 51 -23.19 -17.56 -6.87
N ILE A 52 -22.84 -18.84 -6.96
CA ILE A 52 -21.47 -19.34 -6.95
C ILE A 52 -21.20 -20.03 -8.30
N GLN A 53 -20.13 -19.62 -8.99
CA GLN A 53 -19.68 -20.22 -10.24
C GLN A 53 -18.22 -20.65 -10.13
N PRO A 54 -17.87 -21.92 -10.45
CA PRO A 54 -16.48 -22.35 -10.45
C PRO A 54 -15.64 -21.58 -11.49
N LEU A 55 -14.48 -21.06 -11.07
CA LEU A 55 -13.50 -20.46 -11.99
C LEU A 55 -12.31 -21.41 -12.21
N LEU A 56 -11.78 -21.96 -11.13
CA LEU A 56 -10.72 -22.96 -11.12
C LEU A 56 -11.11 -24.13 -10.20
N GLY A 57 -12.15 -24.86 -10.62
CA GLY A 57 -12.76 -25.91 -9.80
C GLY A 57 -13.25 -25.36 -8.46
N ASP A 58 -12.99 -26.10 -7.39
CA ASP A 58 -13.35 -25.69 -6.02
C ASP A 58 -12.34 -24.73 -5.39
N LEU A 59 -11.16 -24.55 -5.99
CA LEU A 59 -10.08 -23.74 -5.43
C LEU A 59 -10.38 -22.24 -5.52
N VAL A 60 -10.86 -21.78 -6.68
CA VAL A 60 -11.27 -20.39 -6.91
C VAL A 60 -12.64 -20.38 -7.54
N GLN A 61 -13.57 -19.69 -6.89
CA GLN A 61 -14.96 -19.56 -7.29
C GLN A 61 -15.31 -18.07 -7.42
N LEU A 62 -16.20 -17.77 -8.38
CA LEU A 62 -16.86 -16.48 -8.50
C LEU A 62 -18.12 -16.52 -7.63
N HIS A 63 -18.12 -15.82 -6.50
CA HIS A 63 -19.25 -15.73 -5.57
C HIS A 63 -19.71 -14.28 -5.43
N PHE A 64 -20.75 -13.90 -6.16
CA PHE A 64 -21.19 -12.50 -6.21
C PHE A 64 -21.89 -12.07 -4.92
N VAL A 65 -21.27 -11.14 -4.18
CA VAL A 65 -21.82 -10.53 -2.96
C VAL A 65 -21.71 -9.01 -3.01
N ARG A 66 -22.77 -8.31 -2.59
CA ARG A 66 -22.70 -6.87 -2.31
C ARG A 66 -22.34 -6.65 -0.84
N ASN A 67 -21.13 -6.18 -0.60
CA ASN A 67 -20.59 -5.97 0.73
C ASN A 67 -20.84 -4.53 1.23
N PRO A 68 -21.71 -4.33 2.24
CA PRO A 68 -21.90 -3.01 2.86
C PRO A 68 -20.69 -2.52 3.68
N GLY A 69 -19.72 -3.40 3.97
CA GLY A 69 -18.59 -3.18 4.88
C GLY A 69 -18.78 -3.83 6.26
N ALA A 70 -19.80 -4.68 6.43
CA ALA A 70 -20.13 -5.31 7.70
C ALA A 70 -19.69 -6.78 7.71
N ALA A 71 -18.39 -7.04 7.86
CA ALA A 71 -17.86 -8.41 8.00
C ALA A 71 -18.38 -9.16 9.25
N PHE A 72 -19.18 -8.53 10.12
CA PHE A 72 -19.73 -9.15 11.34
C PHE A 72 -21.14 -8.67 11.72
N SER A 73 -21.94 -8.12 10.80
CA SER A 73 -23.27 -7.52 11.12
C SER A 73 -23.27 -6.38 12.17
N LEU A 74 -22.13 -6.04 12.80
CA LEU A 74 -22.00 -4.97 13.79
C LEU A 74 -22.13 -3.55 13.20
N ALA A 75 -22.07 -3.42 11.87
CA ALA A 75 -22.04 -2.14 11.16
C ALA A 75 -23.13 -1.99 10.09
N THR A 76 -24.17 -2.83 10.09
CA THR A 76 -25.32 -2.68 9.20
C THR A 76 -26.00 -1.33 9.47
N GLY A 77 -25.73 -0.32 8.64
CA GLY A 77 -26.18 1.07 8.81
C GLY A 77 -25.05 2.11 8.86
N MET A 78 -23.79 1.69 9.01
CA MET A 78 -22.61 2.56 9.05
C MET A 78 -21.80 2.54 7.74
N THR A 79 -22.42 2.18 6.62
CA THR A 79 -21.75 2.07 5.30
C THR A 79 -21.03 3.36 4.90
N TRP A 80 -21.56 4.51 5.32
CA TRP A 80 -21.01 5.84 5.10
C TRP A 80 -19.64 6.07 5.78
N ILE A 81 -19.36 5.40 6.92
CA ILE A 81 -18.07 5.54 7.62
C ILE A 81 -16.94 5.04 6.74
N PHE A 82 -17.14 3.91 6.08
CA PHE A 82 -16.16 3.35 5.16
C PHE A 82 -15.98 4.24 3.92
N SER A 83 -17.03 4.90 3.44
CA SER A 83 -16.92 5.91 2.37
C SER A 83 -16.03 7.07 2.80
N ILE A 84 -16.21 7.59 4.03
CA ILE A 84 -15.34 8.65 4.59
C ILE A 84 -13.90 8.16 4.72
N ALA A 85 -13.69 6.95 5.25
CA ALA A 85 -12.36 6.38 5.38
C ALA A 85 -11.67 6.23 4.02
N ALA A 86 -12.38 5.75 3.00
CA ALA A 86 -11.84 5.62 1.65
C ALA A 86 -11.51 6.99 1.03
N VAL A 87 -12.37 8.01 1.20
CA VAL A 87 -12.06 9.39 0.80
C VAL A 87 -10.81 9.91 1.49
N ALA A 88 -10.67 9.67 2.80
CA ALA A 88 -9.50 10.10 3.56
C ALA A 88 -8.21 9.43 3.06
N VAL A 89 -8.25 8.12 2.78
CA VAL A 89 -7.11 7.37 2.22
C VAL A 89 -6.74 7.91 0.83
N VAL A 90 -7.72 8.07 -0.07
CA VAL A 90 -7.48 8.63 -1.41
C VAL A 90 -6.87 10.03 -1.31
N GLY A 91 -7.45 10.90 -0.48
CA GLY A 91 -6.96 12.26 -0.26
C GLY A 91 -5.53 12.28 0.29
N PHE A 92 -5.24 11.42 1.28
CA PHE A 92 -3.89 11.28 1.83
C PHE A 92 -2.88 10.82 0.77
N VAL A 93 -3.20 9.77 0.01
CA VAL A 93 -2.31 9.22 -1.01
C VAL A 93 -2.03 10.25 -2.10
N VAL A 94 -3.07 10.96 -2.58
CA VAL A 94 -2.92 12.03 -3.59
C VAL A 94 -2.06 13.17 -3.04
N TRP A 95 -2.34 13.65 -1.83
CA TRP A 95 -1.56 14.72 -1.21
C TRP A 95 -0.09 14.34 -1.00
N TYR A 96 0.15 13.13 -0.48
CA TYR A 96 1.48 12.67 -0.11
C TYR A 96 2.31 12.16 -1.29
N SER A 97 1.67 11.79 -2.41
CA SER A 97 2.33 11.33 -3.65
C SER A 97 3.42 12.28 -4.15
N ARG A 98 3.27 13.59 -3.91
CA ARG A 98 4.23 14.64 -4.32
C ARG A 98 5.59 14.52 -3.63
N ARG A 99 5.68 13.76 -2.53
CA ARG A 99 6.92 13.51 -1.78
C ARG A 99 7.64 12.24 -2.26
N ILE A 100 7.00 11.43 -3.09
CA ILE A 100 7.55 10.16 -3.56
C ILE A 100 8.49 10.40 -4.74
N ARG A 101 9.71 9.84 -4.66
CA ARG A 101 10.66 9.80 -5.78
C ARG A 101 11.17 8.39 -6.10
N SER A 102 10.95 7.44 -5.20
CA SER A 102 11.23 6.02 -5.42
C SER A 102 10.14 5.39 -6.29
N LEU A 103 10.56 4.65 -7.32
CA LEU A 103 9.64 3.90 -8.18
C LEU A 103 8.95 2.75 -7.42
N LEU A 104 9.63 2.13 -6.45
CA LEU A 104 9.02 1.06 -5.63
C LEU A 104 7.88 1.64 -4.76
N TRP A 105 8.11 2.80 -4.15
CA TRP A 105 7.09 3.51 -3.40
C TRP A 105 5.97 4.04 -4.31
N ALA A 106 6.27 4.41 -5.55
CA ALA A 106 5.27 4.77 -6.54
C ALA A 106 4.33 3.60 -6.88
N VAL A 107 4.85 2.37 -7.00
CA VAL A 107 4.01 1.17 -7.17
C VAL A 107 3.11 0.96 -5.95
N VAL A 108 3.65 1.05 -4.74
CA VAL A 108 2.85 0.95 -3.49
C VAL A 108 1.71 1.96 -3.48
N PHE A 109 2.01 3.23 -3.75
CA PHE A 109 1.02 4.30 -3.76
C PHE A 109 -0.01 4.11 -4.88
N GLY A 110 0.42 3.67 -6.07
CA GLY A 110 -0.48 3.37 -7.19
C GLY A 110 -1.46 2.23 -6.87
N LEU A 111 -0.98 1.15 -6.25
CA LEU A 111 -1.79 0.00 -5.84
C LEU A 111 -2.82 0.37 -4.76
N VAL A 112 -2.39 1.07 -3.71
CA VAL A 112 -3.29 1.53 -2.64
C VAL A 112 -4.29 2.55 -3.17
N LEU A 113 -3.87 3.46 -4.05
CA LEU A 113 -4.77 4.44 -4.69
C LEU A 113 -5.82 3.74 -5.56
N ALA A 114 -5.42 2.79 -6.39
CA ALA A 114 -6.34 2.01 -7.22
C ALA A 114 -7.40 1.31 -6.38
N GLY A 115 -6.97 0.55 -5.36
CA GLY A 115 -7.90 -0.21 -4.55
C GLY A 115 -8.82 0.67 -3.71
N ALA A 116 -8.29 1.75 -3.13
CA ALA A 116 -9.11 2.73 -2.42
C ALA A 116 -10.12 3.41 -3.36
N LEU A 117 -9.73 3.81 -4.58
CA LEU A 117 -10.63 4.40 -5.57
C LEU A 117 -11.67 3.41 -6.09
N GLY A 118 -11.30 2.15 -6.33
CA GLY A 118 -12.21 1.10 -6.80
C GLY A 118 -13.34 0.85 -5.80
N ASN A 119 -12.99 0.65 -4.53
CA ASN A 119 -13.97 0.48 -3.47
C ASN A 119 -14.73 1.77 -3.14
N LEU A 120 -14.10 2.95 -3.24
CA LEU A 120 -14.80 4.23 -3.10
C LEU A 120 -15.81 4.46 -4.21
N THR A 121 -15.49 4.11 -5.46
CA THR A 121 -16.39 4.26 -6.61
C THR A 121 -17.68 3.47 -6.37
N ASP A 122 -17.56 2.22 -5.94
CA ASP A 122 -18.73 1.40 -5.58
C ASP A 122 -19.56 2.06 -4.48
N ARG A 123 -18.90 2.53 -3.42
CA ARG A 123 -19.57 3.19 -2.29
C ARG A 123 -20.27 4.50 -2.65
N LEU A 124 -19.75 5.23 -3.62
CA LEU A 124 -20.33 6.50 -4.06
C LEU A 124 -21.49 6.30 -5.04
N PHE A 125 -21.43 5.29 -5.91
CA PHE A 125 -22.32 5.25 -7.08
C PHE A 125 -23.20 4.01 -7.18
N ARG A 126 -22.94 2.95 -6.43
CA ARG A 126 -23.79 1.76 -6.42
C ARG A 126 -24.92 1.87 -5.41
N GLU A 127 -25.92 1.01 -5.58
CA GLU A 127 -27.02 0.83 -4.63
C GLU A 127 -26.51 0.57 -3.21
N PRO A 128 -27.23 1.04 -2.17
CA PRO A 128 -28.55 1.67 -2.19
C PRO A 128 -28.59 3.18 -2.51
N GLY A 129 -27.44 3.85 -2.64
CA GLY A 129 -27.42 5.28 -2.96
C GLY A 129 -26.08 5.97 -2.68
N PHE A 130 -26.04 7.28 -2.92
CA PHE A 130 -24.80 8.04 -2.87
C PHE A 130 -24.10 7.97 -1.50
N ALA A 131 -22.80 7.66 -1.54
CA ALA A 131 -21.93 7.45 -0.38
C ALA A 131 -22.37 6.35 0.60
N ARG A 132 -23.36 5.54 0.22
CA ARG A 132 -23.88 4.39 1.00
C ARG A 132 -23.80 3.08 0.23
N GLY A 133 -23.27 3.11 -0.99
CA GLY A 133 -23.21 1.98 -1.90
C GLY A 133 -22.43 0.79 -1.35
N HIS A 134 -22.77 -0.39 -1.83
CA HIS A 134 -22.10 -1.63 -1.46
C HIS A 134 -20.99 -1.96 -2.45
N VAL A 135 -19.86 -2.45 -1.92
CA VAL A 135 -18.73 -2.92 -2.71
C VAL A 135 -19.08 -4.26 -3.33
N VAL A 136 -18.74 -4.45 -4.62
CA VAL A 136 -18.96 -5.73 -5.29
C VAL A 136 -17.78 -6.66 -5.01
N ASP A 137 -18.02 -7.69 -4.23
CA ASP A 137 -17.06 -8.75 -3.93
C ASP A 137 -17.45 -10.01 -4.71
N PHE A 138 -16.44 -10.73 -5.22
CA PHE A 138 -16.70 -11.85 -6.12
C PHE A 138 -15.65 -12.95 -6.13
N ILE A 139 -14.47 -12.76 -5.57
CA ILE A 139 -13.41 -13.77 -5.56
C ILE A 139 -13.49 -14.53 -4.24
N GLN A 140 -13.87 -15.80 -4.29
CA GLN A 140 -13.82 -16.73 -3.17
C GLN A 140 -12.72 -17.75 -3.41
N VAL A 141 -11.82 -17.92 -2.43
CA VAL A 141 -10.75 -18.92 -2.47
C VAL A 141 -11.02 -19.99 -1.42
N TRP A 142 -10.79 -21.25 -1.77
CA TRP A 142 -10.98 -22.37 -0.84
C TRP A 142 -10.16 -22.20 0.44
N GLY A 143 -10.81 -22.40 1.59
CA GLY A 143 -10.19 -22.23 2.91
C GLY A 143 -9.96 -20.78 3.35
N PHE A 144 -10.23 -19.78 2.49
CA PHE A 144 -10.13 -18.37 2.85
C PHE A 144 -11.51 -17.82 3.28
N PRO A 145 -11.62 -17.18 4.45
CA PRO A 145 -12.93 -16.85 5.03
C PRO A 145 -13.62 -15.64 4.38
N ALA A 146 -12.92 -14.87 3.55
CA ALA A 146 -13.45 -13.64 2.96
C ALA A 146 -13.63 -13.79 1.44
N ILE A 147 -14.70 -13.18 0.94
CA ILE A 147 -14.87 -12.88 -0.48
C ILE A 147 -14.30 -11.48 -0.69
N PHE A 148 -13.53 -11.32 -1.75
CA PHE A 148 -12.84 -10.06 -2.03
C PHE A 148 -12.91 -9.73 -3.52
N ASN A 149 -12.33 -8.60 -3.90
CA ASN A 149 -12.25 -8.16 -5.29
C ASN A 149 -10.83 -7.73 -5.68
N VAL A 150 -10.68 -7.22 -6.91
CA VAL A 150 -9.37 -6.78 -7.42
C VAL A 150 -8.85 -5.55 -6.67
N ALA A 151 -9.71 -4.63 -6.26
CA ALA A 151 -9.32 -3.51 -5.40
C ALA A 151 -8.71 -3.97 -4.07
N ASP A 152 -9.26 -5.00 -3.42
CA ASP A 152 -8.72 -5.56 -2.18
C ASP A 152 -7.37 -6.24 -2.40
N VAL A 153 -7.18 -6.92 -3.53
CA VAL A 153 -5.88 -7.47 -3.95
C VAL A 153 -4.86 -6.32 -4.11
N GLY A 154 -5.25 -5.23 -4.77
CA GLY A 154 -4.43 -4.04 -4.91
C GLY A 154 -3.97 -3.47 -3.57
N ILE A 155 -4.90 -3.26 -2.63
CA ILE A 155 -4.58 -2.79 -1.27
C ILE A 155 -3.65 -3.78 -0.56
N THR A 156 -3.99 -5.07 -0.58
CA THR A 156 -3.23 -6.12 0.14
C THR A 156 -1.80 -6.23 -0.38
N VAL A 157 -1.62 -6.30 -1.70
CA VAL A 157 -0.28 -6.33 -2.32
C VAL A 157 0.48 -5.03 -2.07
N GLY A 158 -0.20 -3.88 -2.17
CA GLY A 158 0.39 -2.57 -1.86
C GLY A 158 0.90 -2.50 -0.42
N MET A 159 0.10 -2.97 0.54
CA MET A 159 0.48 -3.01 1.96
C MET A 159 1.57 -4.03 2.27
N ALA A 160 1.56 -5.20 1.61
CA ALA A 160 2.65 -6.17 1.73
C ALA A 160 3.98 -5.56 1.24
N LEU A 161 3.95 -4.88 0.08
CA LEU A 161 5.12 -4.17 -0.45
C LEU A 161 5.54 -3.02 0.46
N PHE A 162 4.60 -2.25 1.01
CA PHE A 162 4.89 -1.22 2.01
C PHE A 162 5.70 -1.79 3.17
N VAL A 163 5.23 -2.88 3.78
CA VAL A 163 5.90 -3.54 4.90
C VAL A 163 7.29 -4.01 4.50
N ILE A 164 7.44 -4.64 3.33
CA ILE A 164 8.74 -5.09 2.82
C ILE A 164 9.71 -3.91 2.65
N LEU A 165 9.26 -2.78 2.10
CA LEU A 165 10.10 -1.60 1.89
C LEU A 165 10.54 -0.97 3.21
N VAL A 166 9.64 -0.89 4.18
CA VAL A 166 9.94 -0.39 5.53
C VAL A 166 10.96 -1.30 6.22
N LEU A 167 10.75 -2.62 6.21
CA LEU A 167 11.69 -3.59 6.80
C LEU A 167 13.06 -3.57 6.12
N ARG A 168 13.12 -3.28 4.82
CA ARG A 168 14.37 -3.12 4.06
C ARG A 168 15.00 -1.73 4.18
N GLY A 169 14.40 -0.82 4.96
CA GLY A 169 14.92 0.53 5.15
C GLY A 169 14.99 1.36 3.87
N VAL A 170 14.09 1.12 2.91
CA VAL A 170 14.03 1.86 1.64
C VAL A 170 13.28 3.17 1.86
N GLY A 171 13.97 4.30 1.74
CA GLY A 171 13.41 5.64 1.80
C GLY A 171 12.47 5.95 0.65
N LEU A 172 11.58 6.93 0.86
CA LEU A 172 10.61 7.41 -0.14
C LEU A 172 11.28 8.05 -1.37
N ASP A 173 12.53 8.44 -1.23
CA ASP A 173 13.41 8.95 -2.27
C ASP A 173 14.20 7.85 -3.01
N GLY A 174 14.17 6.62 -2.50
CA GLY A 174 14.87 5.46 -3.04
C GLY A 174 16.22 5.19 -2.38
N SER A 175 16.65 6.02 -1.42
CA SER A 175 17.84 5.77 -0.61
C SER A 175 17.63 4.53 0.26
N ARG A 176 18.69 3.75 0.52
CA ARG A 176 18.66 2.69 1.54
C ARG A 176 19.35 3.25 2.77
N ARG A 177 18.71 3.15 3.94
CA ARG A 177 19.38 3.46 5.20
C ARG A 177 20.48 2.42 5.39
N ALA A 178 21.75 2.87 5.45
CA ALA A 178 22.83 1.97 5.84
C ALA A 178 22.53 1.43 7.25
N PRO A 179 22.83 0.15 7.55
CA PRO A 179 22.73 -0.33 8.92
C PRO A 179 23.57 0.61 9.81
N GLU A 180 22.95 1.23 10.82
CA GLU A 180 23.74 1.89 11.86
C GLU A 180 24.66 0.83 12.47
N PRO A 181 25.96 1.12 12.65
CA PRO A 181 26.83 0.24 13.43
C PRO A 181 26.17 0.06 14.79
N ARG A 182 25.85 -1.20 15.16
CA ARG A 182 25.35 -1.50 16.50
C ARG A 182 26.33 -0.89 17.51
N ALA A 183 25.79 -0.14 18.47
CA ALA A 183 26.55 0.47 19.56
C ALA A 183 27.41 -0.54 20.36
N ASP A 184 27.15 -1.85 20.19
CA ASP A 184 27.97 -2.95 20.70
C ASP A 184 29.43 -2.90 20.21
N SER A 185 29.71 -2.30 19.04
CA SER A 185 31.08 -2.15 18.54
C SER A 185 31.85 -1.01 19.22
N ALA A 186 31.16 0.00 19.78
CA ALA A 186 31.81 1.08 20.53
C ALA A 186 32.25 0.58 21.92
N ALA A 187 31.39 -0.20 22.58
CA ALA A 187 31.72 -0.82 23.86
C ALA A 187 32.84 -1.87 23.75
N ALA A 188 32.90 -2.63 22.66
CA ALA A 188 34.00 -3.59 22.42
C ALA A 188 35.33 -2.88 22.08
N SER A 189 35.29 -1.73 21.41
CA SER A 189 36.47 -0.92 21.13
C SER A 189 37.00 -0.22 22.37
N GLU A 190 36.13 0.25 23.27
CA GLU A 190 36.53 0.85 24.55
C GLU A 190 37.04 -0.21 25.55
N ALA A 191 36.44 -1.40 25.57
CA ALA A 191 36.92 -2.51 26.41
C ALA A 191 38.28 -3.06 25.95
N SER A 192 38.54 -3.14 24.64
CA SER A 192 39.85 -3.53 24.10
C SER A 192 40.92 -2.46 24.34
N ALA A 193 40.56 -1.18 24.29
CA ALA A 193 41.50 -0.10 24.59
C ALA A 193 41.86 -0.01 26.08
N ALA A 194 40.95 -0.43 26.96
CA ALA A 194 41.18 -0.48 28.40
C ALA A 194 42.09 -1.66 28.83
N SER A 195 42.02 -2.81 28.15
CA SER A 195 42.87 -3.98 28.47
C SER A 195 44.34 -3.82 28.05
N ASP A 196 44.61 -2.98 27.04
CA ASP A 196 45.96 -2.75 26.52
C ASP A 196 46.77 -1.74 27.38
N ASP A 197 46.10 -0.84 28.10
CA ASP A 197 46.76 0.11 29.03
C ASP A 197 47.17 -0.54 30.37
N GLU A 198 46.51 -1.64 30.77
CA GLU A 198 46.81 -2.35 32.02
C GLU A 198 47.98 -3.34 31.86
N THR A 199 48.21 -3.87 30.65
CA THR A 199 49.31 -4.81 30.36
C THR A 199 50.66 -4.09 30.18
N THR A 200 50.66 -2.79 29.90
CA THR A 200 51.89 -2.00 29.65
C THR A 200 52.46 -1.35 30.92
N ARG A 201 51.79 -1.48 32.07
CA ARG A 201 52.19 -0.89 33.37
C ARG A 201 52.72 -1.90 34.41
N SER A 202 52.91 -3.17 34.07
CA SER A 202 53.51 -4.19 34.96
C SER A 202 54.97 -4.46 34.65
#